data_AF-A0A2I0PCU5-F1
#
_entry.id   AF-A0A2I0PCU5-F1
#
_cell.length_a   1.000
_cell.length_b   1.000
_cell.length_c   1.000
_cell.angle_alpha   90.00
_cell.angle_beta   90.00
_cell.angle_gamma   90.00
#
_symmetry.space_group_name_H-M   'P 1'
#
loop_
_entity.id
_entity.type
_entity.pdbx_description
1 polymer ?
#
loop_
_entity_poly.entity_id
_entity_poly.type
_entity_poly.pdbx_seq_one_letter_code
_entity_poly.pdbx_strand_id
1 'polypeptide(L)'
;MTTTALLVIEGLWWTPEEKPKRPSVLQFFEGLESIEGDFNIYYANFYEKEGFRHALEDDLTNTREDRLFLYIAAHGTGKRIGGLKSRSGIKLPAMFKAVRNAANYSNIEGVLISSCNIGNNIDDFISTTRNSHIAWIFGYTCEISWMASTLIDISIFEHLMKLNKNDLRNRKKILDAFTKALRRFNGDYILCKEKSKSIALKDAITLVVQPRAPKEKAQDETANLLAKLGWKK
;
A
#
# COMPACT_ATOMS: atom_id res chain seq x y z
N MET A 1 13.70 -11.83 -18.92
CA MET A 1 13.36 -12.01 -17.48
C MET A 1 12.39 -10.90 -17.14
N THR A 2 11.30 -11.18 -16.44
CA THR A 2 10.40 -10.10 -15.98
C THR A 2 11.09 -9.35 -14.86
N THR A 3 11.31 -8.06 -15.03
CA THR A 3 11.90 -7.18 -14.03
C THR A 3 10.79 -6.45 -13.25
N THR A 4 11.05 -6.19 -11.98
CA THR A 4 10.08 -5.62 -11.04
C THR A 4 10.58 -4.29 -10.51
N ALA A 5 9.68 -3.32 -10.35
CA ALA A 5 9.97 -2.07 -9.66
C ALA A 5 8.98 -1.79 -8.52
N LEU A 6 9.49 -1.19 -7.45
CA LEU A 6 8.70 -0.60 -6.39
C LEU A 6 8.70 0.93 -6.53
N LEU A 7 7.53 1.49 -6.78
CA LEU A 7 7.29 2.93 -6.83
C LEU A 7 6.89 3.40 -5.44
N VAL A 8 7.71 4.24 -4.81
CA VAL A 8 7.46 4.78 -3.48
C VAL A 8 7.09 6.25 -3.59
N ILE A 9 5.86 6.58 -3.20
CA ILE A 9 5.36 7.95 -3.09
C ILE A 9 5.17 8.28 -1.62
N GLU A 10 6.02 9.16 -1.09
CA GLU A 10 5.98 9.54 0.32
C GLU A 10 5.49 10.98 0.50
N GLY A 11 4.48 11.13 1.35
CA GLY A 11 4.04 12.43 1.83
C GLY A 11 4.87 12.85 3.03
N LEU A 12 5.00 14.15 3.26
CA LEU A 12 5.70 14.61 4.45
C LEU A 12 4.98 14.19 5.74
N TRP A 13 5.68 13.45 6.59
CA TRP A 13 5.19 13.06 7.92
C TRP A 13 5.38 14.16 8.98
N TRP A 14 6.40 15.00 8.83
CA TRP A 14 6.70 16.06 9.79
C TRP A 14 7.30 17.25 9.08
N THR A 15 7.06 18.45 9.64
CA THR A 15 7.85 19.63 9.32
C THR A 15 9.25 19.51 9.92
N PRO A 16 10.26 20.22 9.38
CA PRO A 16 11.58 20.28 9.99
C PRO A 16 11.56 20.79 11.44
N GLU A 17 10.60 21.65 11.78
CA GLU A 17 10.38 22.16 13.14
C GLU A 17 9.92 21.06 14.11
N GLU A 18 8.99 20.20 13.69
CA GLU A 18 8.46 19.12 14.52
C GLU A 18 9.46 17.96 14.68
N LYS A 19 10.16 17.62 13.60
CA LYS A 19 11.11 16.50 13.59
C LYS A 19 12.24 16.73 12.59
N PRO A 20 13.36 17.34 12.99
CA PRO A 20 14.44 17.72 12.08
C PRO A 20 15.00 16.56 11.23
N LYS A 21 15.07 15.35 11.82
CA LYS A 21 15.59 14.16 11.16
C LYS A 21 14.70 13.61 10.04
N ARG A 22 13.40 13.96 10.02
CA ARG A 22 12.40 13.55 9.00
C ARG A 22 12.64 12.12 8.46
N PRO A 23 12.49 11.07 9.30
CA PRO A 23 12.74 9.72 8.86
C PRO A 23 11.81 9.38 7.69
N SER A 24 12.36 8.65 6.72
CA SER A 24 11.67 8.24 5.51
C SER A 24 11.50 6.73 5.51
N VAL A 25 10.44 6.27 4.87
CA VAL A 25 10.23 4.85 4.59
C VAL A 25 11.28 4.31 3.60
N LEU A 26 11.90 5.18 2.80
CA LEU A 26 12.86 4.81 1.76
C LEU A 26 14.00 3.95 2.31
N GLN A 27 14.62 4.35 3.42
CA GLN A 27 15.76 3.61 3.96
C GLN A 27 15.43 2.17 4.35
N PHE A 28 14.16 1.91 4.68
CA PHE A 28 13.70 0.55 4.98
C PHE A 28 13.54 -0.30 3.73
N PHE A 29 13.05 0.31 2.64
CA PHE A 29 12.95 -0.38 1.35
C PHE A 29 14.31 -0.57 0.68
N GLU A 30 15.23 0.38 0.79
CA GLU A 30 16.63 0.21 0.35
C GLU A 30 17.29 -0.96 1.09
N GLY A 31 16.98 -1.14 2.38
CA GLY A 31 17.38 -2.32 3.13
C GLY A 31 16.83 -3.61 2.53
N LEU A 32 15.54 -3.65 2.18
CA LEU A 32 14.92 -4.81 1.53
C LEU A 32 15.55 -5.10 0.15
N GLU A 33 15.74 -4.06 -0.67
CA GLU A 33 16.38 -4.16 -1.99
C GLU A 33 17.79 -4.74 -1.87
N SER A 34 18.57 -4.30 -0.87
CA SER A 34 19.93 -4.81 -0.65
C SER A 34 19.99 -6.30 -0.28
N ILE A 35 18.92 -6.86 0.29
CA ILE A 35 18.84 -8.26 0.71
C ILE A 35 18.31 -9.15 -0.43
N GLU A 36 17.28 -8.69 -1.14
CA GLU A 36 16.59 -9.49 -2.17
C GLU A 36 17.21 -9.33 -3.57
N GLY A 37 17.67 -8.12 -3.91
CA GLY A 37 18.46 -7.82 -5.11
C GLY A 37 17.77 -7.99 -6.46
N ASP A 38 16.45 -8.25 -6.49
CA ASP A 38 15.70 -8.62 -7.71
C ASP A 38 14.67 -7.58 -8.19
N PHE A 39 14.67 -6.38 -7.61
CA PHE A 39 13.81 -5.25 -8.00
C PHE A 39 14.56 -3.92 -7.90
N ASN A 40 14.04 -2.88 -8.57
CA ASN A 40 14.53 -1.50 -8.44
C ASN A 40 13.53 -0.64 -7.66
N ILE A 41 14.02 0.31 -6.87
CA ILE A 41 13.19 1.33 -6.19
C ILE A 41 13.22 2.65 -6.96
N TYR A 42 12.05 3.22 -7.22
CA TYR A 42 11.90 4.61 -7.66
C TYR A 42 11.12 5.38 -6.59
N TYR A 43 11.64 6.52 -6.17
CA TYR A 43 11.14 7.26 -5.01
C TYR A 43 10.85 8.71 -5.35
N ALA A 44 9.68 9.20 -4.93
CA ALA A 44 9.33 10.61 -4.99
C ALA A 44 8.59 11.06 -3.73
N ASN A 45 8.82 12.33 -3.36
CA ASN A 45 8.01 13.00 -2.35
C ASN A 45 6.83 13.72 -2.99
N PHE A 46 5.73 13.85 -2.26
CA PHE A 46 4.65 14.76 -2.64
C PHE A 46 4.24 15.69 -1.49
N TYR A 47 3.84 16.90 -1.86
CA TYR A 47 3.47 17.95 -0.90
C TYR A 47 2.01 18.38 -1.03
N GLU A 48 1.44 18.20 -2.22
CA GLU A 48 0.09 18.58 -2.57
C GLU A 48 -0.41 17.71 -3.74
N LYS A 49 -1.63 17.99 -4.22
CA LYS A 49 -2.35 17.18 -5.21
C LYS A 49 -1.61 17.06 -6.55
N GLU A 50 -1.17 18.16 -7.13
CA GLU A 50 -0.49 18.14 -8.42
C GLU A 50 0.89 17.50 -8.31
N GLY A 51 1.62 17.72 -7.22
CA GLY A 51 2.89 17.05 -6.93
C GLY A 51 2.74 15.54 -6.81
N PHE A 52 1.67 15.03 -6.19
CA PHE A 52 1.38 13.59 -6.20
C PHE A 52 1.11 13.08 -7.61
N ARG A 53 0.35 13.83 -8.40
CA ARG A 53 0.03 13.47 -9.77
C ARG A 53 1.27 13.45 -10.65
N HIS A 54 2.12 14.47 -10.57
CA HIS A 54 3.39 14.55 -11.29
C HIS A 54 4.34 13.42 -10.87
N ALA A 55 4.48 13.18 -9.56
CA ALA A 55 5.29 12.08 -9.05
C ALA A 55 4.81 10.72 -9.58
N LEU A 56 3.49 10.46 -9.52
CA LEU A 56 2.96 9.17 -9.98
C LEU A 56 2.95 9.05 -11.50
N GLU A 57 2.31 9.99 -12.19
CA GLU A 57 1.95 9.85 -13.61
C GLU A 57 3.07 10.30 -14.57
N ASP A 58 3.84 11.31 -14.19
CA ASP A 58 4.82 11.94 -15.08
C ASP A 58 6.27 11.50 -14.79
N ASP A 59 6.52 10.89 -13.62
CA ASP A 59 7.85 10.45 -13.19
C ASP A 59 7.91 8.94 -12.93
N LEU A 60 7.36 8.48 -11.79
CA LEU A 60 7.58 7.12 -11.29
C LEU A 60 7.04 6.00 -12.18
N THR A 61 6.06 6.25 -13.05
CA THR A 61 5.57 5.22 -13.98
C THR A 61 6.44 5.05 -15.24
N ASN A 62 7.40 5.94 -15.49
CA ASN A 62 8.26 5.92 -16.67
C ASN A 62 9.51 5.03 -16.45
N THR A 63 9.27 3.76 -16.11
CA THR A 63 10.33 2.79 -15.79
C THR A 63 10.52 1.78 -16.92
N ARG A 64 11.65 1.07 -16.89
CA ARG A 64 11.94 -0.02 -17.86
C ARG A 64 11.36 -1.37 -17.43
N GLU A 65 10.86 -1.45 -16.19
CA GLU A 65 10.38 -2.67 -15.56
C GLU A 65 8.96 -3.02 -16.02
N ASP A 66 8.72 -4.30 -16.29
CA ASP A 66 7.41 -4.76 -16.80
C ASP A 66 6.34 -4.82 -15.70
N ARG A 67 6.75 -4.85 -14.43
CA ARG A 67 5.90 -5.14 -13.29
C ARG A 67 6.11 -4.10 -12.21
N LEU A 68 5.08 -3.30 -11.97
CA LEU A 68 5.16 -2.19 -11.02
C LEU A 68 4.33 -2.49 -9.78
N PHE A 69 4.88 -2.13 -8.63
CA PHE A 69 4.20 -2.14 -7.35
C PHE A 69 4.21 -0.72 -6.79
N LEU A 70 3.10 -0.26 -6.23
CA LEU A 70 2.96 1.10 -5.74
C LEU A 70 2.83 1.09 -4.21
N TYR A 71 3.71 1.82 -3.55
CA TYR A 71 3.64 2.13 -2.13
C TYR A 71 3.35 3.62 -1.94
N ILE A 72 2.26 3.95 -1.25
CA ILE A 72 1.91 5.33 -0.89
C ILE A 72 1.97 5.44 0.63
N ALA A 73 2.90 6.25 1.15
CA ALA A 73 3.11 6.44 2.57
C ALA A 73 2.87 7.89 2.94
N ALA A 74 1.81 8.19 3.71
CA ALA A 74 1.50 9.57 4.09
C ALA A 74 0.52 9.63 5.27
N HIS A 75 0.42 10.79 5.89
CA HIS A 75 -0.66 11.07 6.84
C HIS A 75 -2.04 10.90 6.21
N GLY A 76 -2.99 10.39 6.98
CA GLY A 76 -4.40 10.36 6.63
C GLY A 76 -5.21 11.23 7.59
N THR A 77 -6.11 12.05 7.07
CA THR A 77 -7.02 12.84 7.92
C THR A 77 -8.39 12.95 7.27
N GLY A 78 -9.39 12.29 7.86
CA GLY A 78 -10.74 12.24 7.32
C GLY A 78 -10.76 11.70 5.89
N LYS A 79 -11.29 12.49 4.94
CA LYS A 79 -11.36 12.13 3.51
C LYS A 79 -10.16 12.63 2.70
N ARG A 80 -8.97 12.72 3.32
CA ARG A 80 -7.75 13.21 2.68
C ARG A 80 -6.51 12.41 3.05
N ILE A 81 -5.53 12.45 2.16
CA ILE A 81 -4.18 11.88 2.33
C ILE A 81 -3.10 12.94 2.07
N GLY A 82 -2.03 12.90 2.85
CA GLY A 82 -0.96 13.88 2.87
C GLY A 82 -1.38 15.25 3.41
N GLY A 83 -0.50 16.24 3.20
CA GLY A 83 -0.63 17.57 3.76
C GLY A 83 -0.02 17.70 5.16
N LEU A 84 0.44 18.90 5.49
CA LEU A 84 0.97 19.27 6.79
C LEU A 84 0.40 20.61 7.23
N LYS A 85 0.08 20.73 8.52
CA LYS A 85 -0.44 21.97 9.15
C LYS A 85 -1.59 22.57 8.32
N SER A 86 -1.39 23.79 7.78
CA SER A 86 -2.37 24.56 7.01
C SER A 86 -2.54 24.12 5.55
N ARG A 87 -1.70 23.21 5.04
CA ARG A 87 -1.81 22.72 3.66
C ARG A 87 -2.79 21.57 3.58
N SER A 88 -3.84 21.74 2.77
CA SER A 88 -4.81 20.69 2.56
C SER A 88 -4.19 19.54 1.75
N GLY A 89 -4.27 18.32 2.30
CA GLY A 89 -3.97 17.10 1.57
C GLY A 89 -4.92 16.83 0.41
N ILE A 90 -4.67 15.72 -0.27
CA ILE A 90 -5.38 15.28 -1.47
C ILE A 90 -6.67 14.60 -1.06
N LYS A 91 -7.80 14.94 -1.71
CA LYS A 91 -9.06 14.23 -1.48
C LYS A 91 -8.93 12.79 -1.98
N LEU A 92 -9.41 11.81 -1.19
CA LEU A 92 -9.28 10.39 -1.52
C LEU A 92 -9.80 10.03 -2.93
N PRO A 93 -10.97 10.53 -3.40
CA PRO A 93 -11.43 10.22 -4.76
C PRO A 93 -10.47 10.68 -5.87
N ALA A 94 -9.75 11.79 -5.65
CA ALA A 94 -8.76 12.27 -6.61
C ALA A 94 -7.50 11.39 -6.60
N MET A 95 -7.05 10.96 -5.42
CA MET A 95 -5.91 10.03 -5.29
C MET A 95 -6.23 8.67 -5.94
N PHE A 96 -7.38 8.06 -5.62
CA PHE A 96 -7.79 6.79 -6.22
C PHE A 96 -7.95 6.87 -7.74
N LYS A 97 -8.47 7.99 -8.25
CA LYS A 97 -8.53 8.24 -9.71
C LYS A 97 -7.14 8.24 -10.33
N ALA A 98 -6.17 8.94 -9.73
CA ALA A 98 -4.80 8.98 -10.22
C ALA A 98 -4.12 7.59 -10.18
N VAL A 99 -4.29 6.85 -9.07
CA VAL A 99 -3.79 5.47 -8.94
C VAL A 99 -4.36 4.54 -10.01
N ARG A 100 -5.69 4.59 -10.22
CA ARG A 100 -6.34 3.77 -11.24
C ARG A 100 -5.86 4.13 -12.65
N ASN A 101 -5.73 5.42 -12.95
CA ASN A 101 -5.22 5.89 -14.23
C ASN A 101 -3.80 5.35 -14.45
N ALA A 102 -2.91 5.55 -13.48
CA ALA A 102 -1.53 5.04 -13.49
C ALA A 102 -1.49 3.54 -13.77
N ALA A 103 -2.26 2.76 -13.01
CA ALA A 103 -2.29 1.30 -13.17
C ALA A 103 -2.73 0.86 -14.57
N ASN A 104 -3.62 1.60 -15.22
CA ASN A 104 -4.13 1.24 -16.54
C ASN A 104 -3.09 1.39 -17.66
N TYR A 105 -2.17 2.34 -17.57
CA TYR A 105 -1.14 2.53 -18.60
C TYR A 105 0.26 2.02 -18.23
N SER A 106 0.56 1.74 -16.95
CA SER A 106 1.90 1.35 -16.48
C SER A 106 1.98 -0.04 -15.81
N ASN A 107 0.94 -0.87 -15.92
CA ASN A 107 0.90 -2.24 -15.34
C ASN A 107 1.27 -2.29 -13.84
N ILE A 108 0.70 -1.39 -13.03
CA ILE A 108 0.77 -1.50 -11.57
C ILE A 108 -0.08 -2.69 -11.13
N GLU A 109 0.57 -3.70 -10.55
CA GLU A 109 -0.02 -5.00 -10.19
C GLU A 109 -0.46 -5.06 -8.73
N GLY A 110 0.07 -4.20 -7.86
CA GLY A 110 -0.23 -4.20 -6.43
C GLY A 110 -0.06 -2.81 -5.83
N VAL A 111 -0.95 -2.45 -4.91
CA VAL A 111 -0.94 -1.15 -4.25
C VAL A 111 -1.04 -1.33 -2.73
N LEU A 112 -0.11 -0.72 -2.00
CA LEU A 112 -0.18 -0.61 -0.55
C LEU A 112 -0.26 0.87 -0.17
N ILE A 113 -1.31 1.25 0.57
CA ILE A 113 -1.49 2.62 1.06
C ILE A 113 -1.29 2.63 2.58
N SER A 114 -0.11 3.06 3.02
CA SER A 114 0.25 3.24 4.43
C SER A 114 -0.17 4.64 4.88
N SER A 115 -1.47 4.74 5.18
CA SER A 115 -2.10 5.98 5.63
C SER A 115 -3.18 5.67 6.64
N CYS A 116 -3.33 6.52 7.65
CA CYS A 116 -4.37 6.39 8.65
C CYS A 116 -5.76 6.32 8.01
N ASN A 117 -6.60 5.40 8.49
CA ASN A 117 -8.02 5.27 8.12
C ASN A 117 -8.34 5.00 6.64
N ILE A 118 -7.35 4.78 5.77
CA ILE A 118 -7.58 4.59 4.34
C ILE A 118 -8.36 3.30 4.04
N GLY A 119 -8.11 2.23 4.80
CA GLY A 119 -8.77 0.93 4.68
C GLY A 119 -10.27 0.96 4.96
N ASN A 120 -10.79 2.02 5.59
CA ASN A 120 -12.23 2.19 5.78
C ASN A 120 -12.98 2.50 4.47
N ASN A 121 -12.27 2.72 3.36
CA ASN A 121 -12.84 3.07 2.05
C ASN A 121 -12.83 1.86 1.10
N ILE A 122 -13.42 0.74 1.53
CA ILE A 122 -13.41 -0.54 0.78
C ILE A 122 -14.02 -0.38 -0.62
N ASP A 123 -15.08 0.41 -0.78
CA ASP A 123 -15.70 0.67 -2.08
C ASP A 123 -14.74 1.38 -3.05
N ASP A 124 -13.91 2.29 -2.54
CA ASP A 124 -12.86 2.93 -3.33
C ASP A 124 -11.76 1.93 -3.70
N PHE A 125 -11.37 1.01 -2.81
CA PHE A 125 -10.43 -0.08 -3.14
C PHE A 125 -10.99 -0.98 -4.24
N ILE A 126 -12.24 -1.43 -4.10
CA ILE A 126 -12.92 -2.27 -5.09
C ILE A 126 -13.02 -1.56 -6.43
N SER A 127 -13.44 -0.29 -6.45
CA SER A 127 -13.62 0.47 -7.69
C SER A 127 -12.31 0.89 -8.37
N THR A 128 -11.23 1.05 -7.59
CA THR A 128 -9.87 1.29 -8.10
C THR A 128 -9.29 0.02 -8.70
N THR A 129 -9.50 -1.13 -8.06
CA THR A 129 -9.04 -2.44 -8.54
C THR A 129 -9.81 -2.89 -9.78
N ARG A 130 -11.12 -2.64 -9.82
CA ARG A 130 -12.00 -3.02 -10.93
C ARG A 130 -11.55 -2.38 -12.25
N ASN A 131 -11.44 -3.20 -13.30
CA ASN A 131 -11.03 -2.78 -14.65
C ASN A 131 -9.63 -2.12 -14.68
N SER A 132 -8.73 -2.53 -13.79
CA SER A 132 -7.32 -2.13 -13.81
C SER A 132 -6.39 -3.34 -13.80
N HIS A 133 -5.08 -3.09 -13.94
CA HIS A 133 -4.04 -4.12 -13.79
C HIS A 133 -3.77 -4.51 -12.33
N ILE A 134 -4.35 -3.78 -11.37
CA ILE A 134 -4.14 -4.02 -9.94
C ILE A 134 -4.77 -5.34 -9.55
N ALA A 135 -3.94 -6.23 -9.01
CA ALA A 135 -4.35 -7.52 -8.49
C ALA A 135 -4.75 -7.47 -7.01
N TRP A 136 -4.21 -6.49 -6.26
CA TRP A 136 -4.52 -6.31 -4.85
C TRP A 136 -4.31 -4.86 -4.38
N ILE A 137 -5.12 -4.43 -3.42
CA ILE A 137 -4.94 -3.18 -2.66
C ILE A 137 -4.98 -3.50 -1.16
N PHE A 138 -3.99 -3.02 -0.42
CA PHE A 138 -3.91 -3.15 1.04
C PHE A 138 -3.84 -1.77 1.71
N GLY A 139 -4.46 -1.64 2.89
CA GLY A 139 -4.36 -0.43 3.71
C GLY A 139 -4.91 -0.61 5.12
N TYR A 140 -4.84 0.46 5.90
CA TYR A 140 -5.11 0.43 7.34
C TYR A 140 -6.42 1.14 7.73
N THR A 141 -7.16 0.58 8.68
CA THR A 141 -8.48 1.08 9.12
C THR A 141 -8.42 2.05 10.31
N CYS A 142 -7.22 2.36 10.82
CA CYS A 142 -7.04 3.21 12.00
C CYS A 142 -5.80 4.11 11.92
N GLU A 143 -5.60 4.94 12.94
CA GLU A 143 -4.40 5.77 13.14
C GLU A 143 -3.16 4.92 13.49
N ILE A 144 -2.38 4.60 12.46
CA ILE A 144 -1.21 3.70 12.56
C ILE A 144 0.04 4.38 13.13
N SER A 145 0.81 3.61 13.89
CA SER A 145 2.19 3.98 14.24
C SER A 145 3.11 3.82 13.03
N TRP A 146 3.80 4.90 12.65
CA TRP A 146 4.71 4.96 11.49
C TRP A 146 5.70 3.78 11.44
N MET A 147 6.35 3.45 12.57
CA MET A 147 7.34 2.39 12.60
C MET A 147 6.69 1.00 12.46
N ALA A 148 5.62 0.74 13.20
CA ALA A 148 4.97 -0.57 13.19
C ALA A 148 4.36 -0.88 11.84
N SER A 149 3.69 0.10 11.20
CA SER A 149 3.16 -0.06 9.85
C SER A 149 4.26 -0.25 8.83
N THR A 150 5.36 0.53 8.89
CA THR A 150 6.49 0.39 7.96
C THR A 150 7.06 -1.04 7.99
N LEU A 151 7.21 -1.66 9.16
CA LEU A 151 7.69 -3.05 9.27
C LEU A 151 6.72 -4.07 8.65
N ILE A 152 5.42 -3.85 8.80
CA ILE A 152 4.39 -4.69 8.16
C ILE A 152 4.44 -4.50 6.63
N ASP A 153 4.56 -3.26 6.16
CA ASP A 153 4.57 -2.90 4.75
C ASP A 153 5.74 -3.57 4.01
N ILE A 154 6.96 -3.50 4.58
CA ILE A 154 8.15 -4.18 4.05
C ILE A 154 7.89 -5.67 3.92
N SER A 155 7.35 -6.30 4.97
CA SER A 155 7.09 -7.74 4.96
C SER A 155 6.06 -8.14 3.90
N ILE A 156 5.08 -7.28 3.60
CA ILE A 156 4.13 -7.50 2.51
C ILE A 156 4.86 -7.45 1.17
N PHE A 157 5.65 -6.40 0.91
CA PHE A 157 6.36 -6.26 -0.37
C PHE A 157 7.38 -7.37 -0.61
N GLU A 158 8.14 -7.77 0.42
CA GLU A 158 9.10 -8.90 0.35
C GLU A 158 8.46 -10.17 -0.22
N HIS A 159 7.17 -10.38 0.03
CA HIS A 159 6.47 -11.61 -0.36
C HIS A 159 5.64 -11.44 -1.63
N LEU A 160 4.97 -10.32 -1.78
CA LEU A 160 4.06 -10.09 -2.90
C LEU A 160 4.82 -9.78 -4.20
N MET A 161 6.00 -9.17 -4.12
CA MET A 161 6.81 -8.87 -5.31
C MET A 161 7.42 -10.13 -5.95
N LYS A 162 7.63 -11.19 -5.14
CA LYS A 162 8.12 -12.51 -5.60
C LYS A 162 7.10 -13.32 -6.38
N LEU A 163 5.81 -12.98 -6.29
CA LEU A 163 4.78 -13.64 -7.11
C LEU A 163 5.03 -13.33 -8.58
N ASN A 164 4.94 -14.32 -9.46
CA ASN A 164 5.02 -14.07 -10.90
C ASN A 164 3.62 -13.77 -11.49
N LYS A 165 3.57 -13.44 -12.79
CA LYS A 165 2.31 -13.12 -13.50
C LYS A 165 1.28 -14.25 -13.42
N ASN A 166 1.70 -15.53 -13.37
CA ASN A 166 0.79 -16.67 -13.23
C ASN A 166 0.24 -16.80 -11.81
N ASP A 167 1.05 -16.53 -10.80
CA ASP A 167 0.60 -16.51 -9.41
C ASP A 167 -0.47 -15.43 -9.18
N LEU A 168 -0.32 -14.25 -9.80
CA LEU A 168 -1.32 -13.18 -9.74
C LEU A 168 -2.65 -13.51 -10.43
N ARG A 169 -2.72 -14.60 -11.20
CA ARG A 169 -3.99 -15.11 -11.76
C ARG A 169 -4.75 -15.98 -10.76
N ASN A 170 -4.15 -16.28 -9.60
CA ASN A 170 -4.72 -17.17 -8.60
C ASN A 170 -4.88 -16.47 -7.25
N ARG A 171 -6.12 -16.22 -6.85
CA ARG A 171 -6.45 -15.61 -5.55
C ARG A 171 -5.84 -16.31 -4.36
N LYS A 172 -5.84 -17.64 -4.37
CA LYS A 172 -5.25 -18.42 -3.28
C LYS A 172 -3.76 -18.13 -3.15
N LYS A 173 -3.03 -17.99 -4.26
CA LYS A 173 -1.59 -17.65 -4.25
C LYS A 173 -1.35 -16.24 -3.70
N ILE A 174 -2.16 -15.26 -4.09
CA ILE A 174 -2.11 -13.90 -3.54
C ILE A 174 -2.35 -13.92 -2.02
N LEU A 175 -3.41 -14.61 -1.57
CA LEU A 175 -3.71 -14.75 -0.14
C LEU A 175 -2.65 -15.51 0.63
N ASP A 176 -2.06 -16.55 0.05
CA ASP A 176 -0.98 -17.31 0.67
C ASP A 176 0.28 -16.44 0.85
N ALA A 177 0.56 -15.51 -0.07
CA ALA A 177 1.65 -14.55 0.06
C ALA A 177 1.39 -13.53 1.18
N PHE A 178 0.19 -12.95 1.26
CA PHE A 178 -0.22 -12.10 2.39
C PHE A 178 -0.18 -12.85 3.72
N THR A 179 -0.63 -14.12 3.73
CA THR A 179 -0.58 -14.96 4.93
C THR A 179 0.85 -15.15 5.40
N LYS A 180 1.79 -15.47 4.49
CA LYS A 180 3.20 -15.63 4.84
C LYS A 180 3.80 -14.31 5.40
N ALA A 181 3.46 -13.18 4.79
CA ALA A 181 3.94 -11.86 5.24
C ALA A 181 3.45 -11.54 6.66
N LEU A 182 2.14 -11.68 6.88
CA LEU A 182 1.52 -11.28 8.14
C LEU A 182 1.72 -12.28 9.28
N ARG A 183 2.03 -13.54 9.00
CA ARG A 183 2.25 -14.59 10.02
C ARG A 183 3.48 -14.31 10.92
N ARG A 184 4.34 -13.37 10.54
CA ARG A 184 5.45 -12.87 11.37
C ARG A 184 5.01 -11.96 12.52
N PHE A 185 3.77 -11.46 12.47
CA PHE A 185 3.24 -10.52 13.43
C PHE A 185 2.20 -11.18 14.34
N ASN A 186 2.00 -10.60 15.52
CA ASN A 186 0.92 -10.99 16.41
C ASN A 186 -0.34 -10.20 16.04
N GLY A 187 -1.41 -10.90 15.65
CA GLY A 187 -2.70 -10.28 15.30
C GLY A 187 -3.35 -9.49 16.44
N ASP A 188 -3.06 -9.85 17.69
CA ASP A 188 -3.55 -9.17 18.89
C ASP A 188 -2.64 -7.99 19.33
N TYR A 189 -1.55 -7.72 18.60
CA TYR A 189 -0.72 -6.54 18.82
C TYR A 189 -1.57 -5.28 18.59
N ILE A 190 -1.57 -4.37 19.57
CA ILE A 190 -2.29 -3.09 19.48
C ILE A 190 -1.52 -2.16 18.52
N LEU A 191 -2.03 -2.04 17.29
CA LEU A 191 -1.42 -1.21 16.25
C LEU A 191 -1.79 0.27 16.42
N CYS A 192 -3.02 0.55 16.83
CA CYS A 192 -3.58 1.90 16.93
C CYS A 192 -4.25 2.14 18.29
N LYS A 193 -4.25 3.40 18.74
CA LYS A 193 -5.01 3.87 19.91
C LYS A 193 -5.82 5.10 19.51
N GLU A 194 -7.11 4.91 19.27
CA GLU A 194 -8.01 6.00 18.88
C GLU A 194 -8.97 6.35 20.01
N LYS A 195 -8.92 7.59 20.51
CA LYS A 195 -9.95 8.18 21.40
C LYS A 195 -10.56 7.20 22.42
N SER A 196 -9.72 6.42 23.11
CA SER A 196 -10.01 5.35 24.12
C SER A 196 -10.23 3.91 23.64
N LYS A 197 -10.20 3.61 22.35
CA LYS A 197 -10.20 2.24 21.81
C LYS A 197 -8.80 1.82 21.37
N SER A 198 -8.35 0.65 21.84
CA SER A 198 -7.16 -0.02 21.32
C SER A 198 -7.59 -0.92 20.17
N ILE A 199 -6.97 -0.75 19.00
CA ILE A 199 -7.28 -1.54 17.81
C ILE A 199 -6.12 -2.48 17.54
N ALA A 200 -6.41 -3.78 17.55
CA ALA A 200 -5.44 -4.82 17.27
C ALA A 200 -5.15 -4.89 15.77
N LEU A 201 -3.96 -5.39 15.39
CA LEU A 201 -3.55 -5.53 13.98
C LEU A 201 -4.59 -6.28 13.13
N LYS A 202 -5.19 -7.34 13.68
CA LYS A 202 -6.23 -8.13 12.99
C LYS A 202 -7.49 -7.33 12.64
N ASP A 203 -7.75 -6.23 13.36
CA ASP A 203 -8.88 -5.33 13.14
C ASP A 203 -8.47 -4.04 12.41
N ALA A 204 -7.16 -3.86 12.19
CA ALA A 204 -6.56 -2.63 11.67
C ALA A 204 -6.30 -2.66 10.15
N ILE A 205 -6.64 -3.74 9.46
CA ILE A 205 -6.22 -3.99 8.07
C ILE A 205 -7.41 -4.19 7.13
N THR A 206 -7.18 -3.93 5.85
CA THR A 206 -8.11 -4.20 4.77
C THR A 206 -7.34 -4.70 3.56
N LEU A 207 -7.83 -5.77 2.94
CA LEU A 207 -7.28 -6.35 1.72
C LEU A 207 -8.39 -6.55 0.69
N VAL A 208 -8.24 -5.91 -0.47
CA VAL A 208 -9.05 -6.21 -1.66
C VAL A 208 -8.19 -6.94 -2.68
N VAL A 209 -8.73 -8.00 -3.29
CA VAL A 209 -8.03 -8.81 -4.31
C VAL A 209 -8.90 -8.99 -5.56
N GLN A 210 -8.28 -8.86 -6.73
CA GLN A 210 -8.83 -9.24 -8.03
C GLN A 210 -7.74 -9.95 -8.84
N PRO A 211 -7.74 -11.29 -8.93
CA PRO A 211 -6.73 -11.97 -9.73
C PRO A 211 -6.81 -11.56 -11.19
N ARG A 212 -5.67 -11.60 -11.88
CA ARG A 212 -5.54 -11.24 -13.30
C ARG A 212 -6.06 -12.32 -14.26
N ALA A 213 -7.07 -13.09 -13.84
CA ALA A 213 -7.73 -14.11 -14.66
C ALA A 213 -9.05 -13.57 -15.25
N PRO A 214 -9.48 -14.07 -16.42
CA PRO A 214 -10.74 -13.64 -17.03
C PRO A 214 -11.93 -13.84 -16.08
N LYS A 215 -12.87 -12.87 -16.06
CA LYS A 215 -14.12 -12.89 -15.28
C LYS A 215 -13.98 -12.82 -13.76
N GLU A 216 -12.76 -12.71 -13.24
CA GLU A 216 -12.52 -12.43 -11.83
C GLU A 216 -13.03 -11.04 -11.43
N LYS A 217 -13.44 -10.91 -10.16
CA LYS A 217 -13.95 -9.65 -9.60
C LYS A 217 -13.14 -9.26 -8.38
N ALA A 218 -12.93 -7.96 -8.22
CA ALA A 218 -12.44 -7.38 -6.98
C ALA A 218 -13.38 -7.71 -5.82
N GLN A 219 -12.82 -8.26 -4.74
CA GLN A 219 -13.52 -8.68 -3.54
C GLN A 219 -12.71 -8.28 -2.30
N ASP A 220 -13.40 -7.93 -1.22
CA ASP A 220 -12.80 -7.82 0.11
C ASP A 220 -12.45 -9.22 0.61
N GLU A 221 -11.15 -9.49 0.75
CA GLU A 221 -10.60 -10.76 1.21
C GLU A 221 -10.13 -10.70 2.66
N THR A 222 -10.41 -9.61 3.38
CA THR A 222 -9.91 -9.40 4.75
C THR A 222 -10.32 -10.56 5.67
N ALA A 223 -11.59 -10.99 5.64
CA ALA A 223 -12.06 -12.10 6.45
C ALA A 223 -11.36 -13.44 6.11
N ASN A 224 -11.13 -13.71 4.82
CA ASN A 224 -10.46 -14.92 4.35
C ASN A 224 -8.97 -14.94 4.76
N LEU A 225 -8.31 -13.79 4.69
CA LEU A 225 -6.95 -13.61 5.17
C LEU A 225 -6.84 -13.86 6.68
N LEU A 226 -7.72 -13.25 7.47
CA LEU A 226 -7.75 -13.43 8.92
C LEU A 226 -8.00 -14.90 9.32
N ALA A 227 -8.91 -15.58 8.63
CA ALA A 227 -9.16 -17.00 8.82
C ALA A 227 -7.90 -17.85 8.54
N LYS A 228 -7.15 -17.56 7.46
CA LYS A 228 -5.87 -18.24 7.13
C LYS A 228 -4.74 -17.97 8.12
N LEU A 229 -4.76 -16.80 8.75
CA LEU A 229 -3.81 -16.42 9.81
C LEU A 229 -4.19 -17.03 11.18
N GLY A 230 -5.42 -17.55 11.32
CA GLY A 230 -5.94 -17.97 12.62
C GLY A 230 -6.29 -16.80 13.54
N TRP A 231 -6.34 -15.57 13.01
CA TRP A 231 -6.69 -14.36 13.75
C TRP A 231 -8.21 -14.27 13.80
N LYS A 232 -8.80 -14.83 14.86
CA LYS A 232 -10.24 -14.71 15.09
C LYS A 232 -10.57 -13.24 15.45
N LYS A 233 -11.58 -12.69 14.78
CA LYS A 233 -12.23 -11.45 15.19
C LYS A 233 -13.00 -11.69 16.50
#